data_AF-A0A1C6H1S2-F1
#
_entry.id   AF-A0A1C6H1S2-F1
#
_cell.length_a   1.000
_cell.length_b   1.000
_cell.length_c   1.000
_cell.angle_alpha   90.00
_cell.angle_beta   90.00
_cell.angle_gamma   90.00
#
_symmetry.space_group_name_H-M   'P 1'
#
loop_
_entity.id
_entity.type
_entity.pdbx_description
1 polymer ?
#
loop_
_entity_poly.entity_id
_entity_poly.type
_entity_poly.pdbx_seq_one_letter_code
_entity_poly.pdbx_strand_id
1 'polypeptide(L)' 'MRIPDYEGDMSYYQKQLEEKGITKDMLNMDMYVGLTAIELQSIVDHTFLKKKVAEN' A
#
# COMPACT_ATOMS: atom_id res chain seq x y z
N MET A 1 -19.66 14.45 1.39
CA MET A 1 -18.93 13.62 0.41
C MET A 1 -17.46 13.69 0.81
N ARG A 2 -16.81 12.57 1.16
CA ARG A 2 -15.35 12.57 1.25
C ARG A 2 -14.84 12.63 -0.19
N ILE A 3 -14.21 13.74 -0.55
CA ILE A 3 -13.57 13.89 -1.84
C ILE A 3 -12.22 13.18 -1.70
N PRO A 4 -11.85 12.26 -2.61
CA PRO A 4 -10.48 11.75 -2.66
C PRO A 4 -9.56 12.97 -2.86
N ASP A 5 -8.70 13.24 -1.89
CA ASP A 5 -7.74 14.35 -1.94
C ASP A 5 -6.44 13.97 -2.66
N TYR A 6 -6.35 12.70 -3.09
CA TYR A 6 -5.24 12.18 -3.86
C TYR A 6 -5.64 11.98 -5.33
N GLU A 7 -5.23 12.93 -6.18
CA GLU A 7 -5.34 12.84 -7.64
C GLU A 7 -4.05 12.32 -8.30
N GLY A 8 -3.07 11.90 -7.49
CA GLY A 8 -1.80 11.36 -7.96
C GLY A 8 -1.90 9.90 -8.43
N ASP A 9 -0.83 9.42 -9.06
CA ASP A 9 -0.69 8.02 -9.45
C ASP A 9 -0.38 7.15 -8.21
N MET A 10 -1.06 5.98 -8.13
CA MET A 10 -0.87 4.99 -7.08
C MET A 10 0.56 4.44 -7.01
N SER A 11 1.39 4.70 -8.04
CA SER A 11 2.82 4.42 -8.03
C SER A 11 3.58 5.00 -6.83
N TYR A 12 3.16 6.14 -6.26
CA TYR A 12 3.78 6.69 -5.05
C TYR A 12 3.68 5.72 -3.86
N TYR A 13 2.49 5.19 -3.59
CA TYR A 13 2.26 4.25 -2.50
C TYR A 13 2.78 2.85 -2.84
N GLN A 14 2.65 2.43 -4.10
CA GLN A 14 3.19 1.15 -4.56
C GLN A 14 4.71 1.07 -4.34
N LYS A 15 5.44 2.15 -4.62
CA LYS A 15 6.89 2.21 -4.40
C LYS A 15 7.28 2.04 -2.94
N GLN A 16 6.52 2.61 -2.00
CA GLN A 16 6.78 2.45 -0.56
C GLN A 16 6.60 0.99 -0.11
N LEU A 17 5.66 0.26 -0.71
CA LEU A 17 5.47 -1.17 -0.46
C LEU A 17 6.61 -1.99 -1.08
N GLU A 18 7.05 -1.64 -2.28
CA GLU A 18 8.18 -2.27 -2.95
C GLU A 18 9.48 -2.10 -2.15
N GLU A 19 9.71 -0.94 -1.53
CA GLU A 19 10.83 -0.69 -0.60
C GLU A 19 10.77 -1.60 0.65
N LYS A 20 9.57 -2.06 1.03
CA LYS A 20 9.35 -3.07 2.09
C LYS A 20 9.40 -4.51 1.57
N GLY A 21 9.67 -4.72 0.28
CA GLY A 21 9.69 -6.02 -0.38
C GLY A 21 8.30 -6.58 -0.73
N ILE A 22 7.25 -5.75 -0.69
CA ILE A 22 5.88 -6.13 -1.04
C ILE A 22 5.65 -5.73 -2.49
N THR A 23 5.60 -6.73 -3.38
CA THR A 23 5.38 -6.49 -4.81
C THR A 23 3.93 -6.14 -5.10
N LYS A 24 3.67 -5.58 -6.29
CA LYS A 24 2.32 -5.32 -6.77
C LYS A 24 1.41 -6.55 -6.80
N ASP A 25 1.99 -7.74 -7.03
CA ASP A 25 1.25 -9.02 -6.98
C ASP A 25 0.80 -9.39 -5.55
N MET A 26 1.56 -8.95 -4.53
CA MET A 26 1.22 -9.17 -3.12
C MET A 26 0.21 -8.15 -2.60
N LEU A 27 0.34 -6.89 -3.04
CA LEU A 27 -0.61 -5.83 -2.74
C LEU A 27 -0.56 -4.75 -3.83
N ASN A 28 -1.68 -4.61 -4.57
CA ASN A 28 -1.82 -3.68 -5.68
C ASN A 28 -2.56 -2.41 -5.26
N MET A 29 -1.84 -1.28 -5.19
CA MET A 29 -2.43 0.00 -4.78
C MET A 29 -3.48 0.55 -5.76
N ASP A 30 -3.48 0.10 -7.02
CA ASP A 30 -4.49 0.51 -8.03
C ASP A 30 -5.91 0.05 -7.65
N MET A 31 -6.05 -0.92 -6.74
CA MET A 31 -7.36 -1.37 -6.25
C MET A 31 -7.99 -0.42 -5.23
N TYR A 32 -7.26 0.58 -4.76
CA TYR A 32 -7.69 1.50 -3.70
C TYR A 32 -7.97 2.92 -4.21
N VAL A 33 -8.25 3.05 -5.51
CA VAL A 33 -8.66 4.33 -6.13
C VAL A 33 -9.92 4.87 -5.45
N GLY A 34 -9.89 6.16 -5.12
CA GLY A 34 -10.98 6.85 -4.41
C GLY A 34 -10.81 6.95 -2.89
N LEU A 35 -9.77 6.35 -2.32
CA LEU A 35 -9.36 6.63 -0.94
C LEU A 35 -8.63 7.97 -0.82
N THR A 36 -8.65 8.53 0.38
CA THR A 36 -7.86 9.71 0.73
C THR A 36 -6.38 9.36 0.90
N ALA A 37 -5.50 10.36 0.79
CA ALA A 37 -4.07 10.19 0.98
C ALA A 37 -3.72 9.58 2.35
N ILE A 38 -4.50 9.92 3.39
CA ILE A 38 -4.35 9.38 4.76
C ILE A 38 -4.71 7.90 4.81
N GLU A 39 -5.79 7.50 4.14
CA GLU A 39 -6.23 6.10 4.08
C GLU A 39 -5.23 5.25 3.27
N LEU A 40 -4.73 5.77 2.14
CA LEU A 40 -3.69 5.12 1.33
C LEU A 40 -2.38 4.96 2.11
N GLN A 41 -1.93 5.99 2.83
CA GLN A 41 -0.74 5.91 3.66
C GLN A 41 -0.91 4.91 4.80
N SER A 42 -2.11 4.83 5.39
CA SER A 42 -2.40 3.86 6.45
C SER A 42 -2.26 2.41 5.96
N ILE A 43 -2.65 2.11 4.72
CA ILE A 43 -2.42 0.78 4.11
C ILE A 43 -0.92 0.50 4.04
N VAL A 44 -0.13 1.45 3.52
CA VAL A 44 1.33 1.29 3.43
C VAL A 44 1.95 1.06 4.81
N ASP A 45 1.58 1.86 5.80
CA ASP A 45 2.17 1.83 7.15
C ASP A 45 1.87 0.53 7.88
N HIS A 46 0.68 -0.04 7.69
CA HIS A 46 0.23 -1.27 8.35
C HIS A 46 0.48 -2.55 7.55
N THR A 47 1.04 -2.46 6.35
CA THR A 47 1.42 -3.65 5.57
C THR A 47 2.84 -4.07 5.93
N PHE A 48 2.97 -5.30 6.41
CA PHE A 48 4.24 -5.90 6.78
C PHE A 48 4.35 -7.29 6.16
N LEU A 49 5.54 -7.63 5.67
CA LEU A 49 5.88 -9.01 5.36
C LEU A 49 5.97 -9.79 6.68
N LYS A 50 5.02 -10.69 6.94
CA LYS A 50 5.27 -11.76 7.91
C LYS A 50 6.37 -12.64 7.34
N LYS A 51 7.62 -12.43 7.80
CA LYS A 51 8.65 -13.47 7.63
C LYS A 51 8.07 -14.73 8.25
N LYS A 52 7.87 -15.77 7.44
CA LYS A 52 7.64 -17.12 7.96
C LYS A 52 8.80 -17.39 8.91
N VAL A 53 8.52 -17.40 10.21
CA VAL A 53 9.43 -18.00 11.18
C VAL A 53 9.50 -19.45 10.73
N ALA A 54 10.64 -19.84 10.16
CA ALA A 54 10.91 -21.24 9.94
C ALA A 54 10.95 -21.88 11.32
N GLU A 55 9.86 -22.53 11.71
CA GLU A 55 9.83 -23.42 12.85
C GLU A 55 10.82 -24.55 12.53
N ASN A 56 11.91 -24.57 13.29
CA ASN A 56 12.87 -25.67 13.37
C ASN A 56 12.78 -26.26 14.78
#